data_AF-A0A2M8QFB0-F1
#
_entry.id   AF-A0A2M8QFB0-F1
#
_cell.length_a   1.000
_cell.length_b   1.000
_cell.length_c   1.000
_cell.angle_alpha   90.00
_cell.angle_beta   90.00
_cell.angle_gamma   90.00
#
_symmetry.space_group_name_H-M   'P 1'
#
loop_
_entity.id
_entity.type
_entity.pdbx_description
1 polymer ?
#
loop_
_entity_poly.entity_id
_entity_poly.type
_entity_poly.pdbx_seq_one_letter_code
_entity_poly.pdbx_strand_id
1 'polypeptide(L)'
;MQAVSTHWMQRVIPRIDEQRCTGCGNCEALCPTQAVRVVTDKAVIVRPEACVYCDVCETFCPEGAIGRPFRIVFNEALEQGDRSKRPGRDMT
;
A
#
# COMPACT_ATOMS: atom_id res chain seq x y z
N MET A 1 22.83 -12.07 -18.94
CA MET A 1 21.37 -11.97 -19.18
C MET A 1 20.80 -10.97 -18.20
N GLN A 2 20.64 -9.75 -18.72
CA GLN A 2 19.94 -8.55 -18.23
C GLN A 2 20.03 -8.19 -16.74
N ALA A 3 20.92 -7.22 -16.48
CA ALA A 3 20.92 -6.38 -15.31
C ALA A 3 19.56 -5.69 -15.16
N VAL A 4 18.90 -5.92 -14.02
CA VAL A 4 17.76 -5.14 -13.52
C VAL A 4 18.14 -3.66 -13.56
N SER A 5 17.63 -2.99 -14.59
CA SER A 5 18.07 -1.67 -15.04
C SER A 5 18.01 -0.65 -13.91
N THR A 6 19.09 0.08 -13.70
CA THR A 6 19.36 1.00 -12.59
C THR A 6 18.50 2.29 -12.60
N HIS A 7 17.21 2.17 -12.94
CA HIS A 7 16.19 3.21 -13.01
C HIS A 7 15.08 3.00 -11.95
N TRP A 8 14.87 1.76 -11.49
CA TRP A 8 13.74 1.38 -10.61
C TRP A 8 13.86 1.83 -9.14
N MET A 9 15.03 2.34 -8.73
CA MET A 9 15.38 2.54 -7.32
C MET A 9 14.91 3.87 -6.71
N GLN A 10 14.09 4.65 -7.41
CA GLN A 10 13.65 6.00 -6.99
C GLN A 10 12.13 6.19 -6.97
N ARG A 11 11.32 5.14 -7.23
CA ARG A 11 9.85 5.27 -7.16
C ARG A 11 9.34 4.97 -5.77
N VAL A 12 8.55 5.89 -5.22
CA VAL A 12 7.88 5.67 -3.95
C VAL A 12 6.72 4.69 -4.16
N ILE A 13 6.84 3.50 -3.58
CA ILE A 13 5.80 2.47 -3.59
C ILE A 13 5.33 2.17 -2.15
N PRO A 14 4.11 1.63 -1.97
CA PRO A 14 3.66 1.14 -0.68
C PRO A 14 4.58 0.02 -0.17
N ARG A 15 4.86 0.03 1.13
CA ARG A 15 5.56 -1.06 1.82
C ARG A 15 4.55 -2.13 2.21
N ILE A 16 4.94 -3.40 2.05
CA ILE A 16 4.15 -4.55 2.45
C ILE A 16 4.86 -5.25 3.62
N ASP A 17 4.11 -5.55 4.66
CA ASP A 17 4.52 -6.35 5.81
C ASP A 17 4.05 -7.80 5.60
N GLU A 18 4.99 -8.66 5.23
CA GLU A 18 4.69 -10.07 4.93
C GLU A 18 4.21 -10.86 6.16
N GLN A 19 4.59 -10.45 7.37
CA GLN A 19 4.18 -11.14 8.60
C GLN A 19 2.69 -10.90 8.90
N ARG A 20 2.19 -9.72 8.54
CA ARG A 20 0.77 -9.37 8.70
C ARG A 20 -0.07 -9.74 7.49
N CYS A 21 0.52 -9.86 6.30
CA CYS A 21 -0.23 -10.17 5.09
C CYS A 21 -0.78 -11.60 5.13
N THR A 22 -2.11 -11.74 5.04
CA THR A 22 -2.80 -13.04 5.00
C THR A 22 -3.06 -13.56 3.59
N GLY A 23 -2.70 -12.80 2.55
CA GLY A 23 -2.97 -13.18 1.16
C GLY A 23 -4.41 -12.99 0.70
N CYS A 24 -5.25 -12.26 1.46
CA CYS A 24 -6.70 -12.13 1.20
C CYS A 24 -7.11 -11.58 -0.18
N GLY A 25 -6.21 -10.96 -0.94
CA GLY A 25 -6.49 -10.53 -2.32
C GLY A 25 -7.20 -9.18 -2.48
N ASN A 26 -7.70 -8.53 -1.42
CA ASN A 26 -8.39 -7.23 -1.54
C ASN A 26 -7.57 -6.18 -2.30
N CYS A 27 -6.27 -6.09 -1.99
CA CYS A 27 -5.37 -5.15 -2.64
C CYS A 27 -5.21 -5.42 -4.14
N GLU A 28 -5.21 -6.68 -4.56
CA GLU A 28 -5.14 -7.09 -5.97
C GLU A 28 -6.44 -6.77 -6.69
N ALA A 29 -7.58 -7.14 -6.11
CA ALA A 29 -8.90 -6.97 -6.72
C ALA A 29 -9.26 -5.49 -6.93
N LEU A 30 -8.86 -4.63 -6.00
CA LEU A 30 -9.23 -3.21 -6.02
C LEU A 30 -8.18 -2.30 -6.67
N CYS A 31 -7.00 -2.82 -7.05
CA CYS A 31 -5.96 -1.98 -7.63
C CYS A 31 -6.36 -1.51 -9.05
N PRO A 32 -6.64 -0.21 -9.26
CA PRO A 32 -7.17 0.29 -10.53
C PRO A 32 -6.16 0.15 -11.67
N THR A 33 -4.87 0.20 -11.34
CA THR A 33 -3.78 0.07 -12.31
C THR A 33 -3.17 -1.32 -12.33
N GLN A 34 -3.68 -2.27 -11.53
CA GLN A 34 -3.17 -3.63 -11.44
C GLN A 34 -1.66 -3.70 -11.12
N ALA A 35 -1.19 -2.81 -10.24
CA ALA A 35 0.19 -2.72 -9.80
C ALA A 35 0.59 -3.78 -8.77
N VAL A 36 -0.40 -4.31 -8.03
CA VAL A 36 -0.23 -5.32 -6.96
C VAL A 36 -0.97 -6.61 -7.32
N ARG A 37 -0.39 -7.74 -6.93
CA ARG A 37 -0.92 -9.10 -7.06
C ARG A 37 -0.64 -9.88 -5.79
N VAL A 38 -1.40 -10.94 -5.53
CA VAL A 38 -1.06 -11.96 -4.55
C VAL A 38 -0.25 -13.05 -5.25
N VAL A 39 0.97 -13.28 -4.77
CA VAL A 39 1.89 -14.31 -5.26
C VAL A 39 2.30 -15.13 -4.05
N THR A 40 2.07 -16.45 -4.10
CA THR A 40 2.40 -17.36 -3.01
C THR A 40 1.82 -16.89 -1.66
N ASP A 41 0.52 -16.60 -1.65
CA ASP A 41 -0.24 -16.12 -0.49
C ASP A 41 0.24 -14.79 0.13
N LYS A 42 1.05 -14.00 -0.60
CA LYS A 42 1.53 -12.68 -0.16
C LYS A 42 1.32 -11.62 -1.23
N ALA A 43 0.95 -10.42 -0.79
CA ALA A 43 0.84 -9.28 -1.69
C ALA A 43 2.23 -8.84 -2.17
N VAL A 44 2.38 -8.62 -3.47
CA VAL A 44 3.63 -8.20 -4.13
C VAL A 44 3.31 -7.09 -5.13
N ILE A 45 4.12 -6.02 -5.11
CA ILE A 45 4.05 -4.97 -6.14
C ILE A 45 4.77 -5.50 -7.39
N VAL A 46 4.01 -6.11 -8.30
CA VAL A 46 4.55 -6.74 -9.52
C VAL A 46 4.79 -5.75 -10.67
N ARG A 47 4.13 -4.59 -10.63
CA ARG A 47 4.29 -3.51 -11.62
C ARG A 47 4.49 -2.15 -10.94
N PRO A 48 5.68 -1.88 -10.37
CA PRO A 48 5.97 -0.65 -9.65
C PRO A 48 5.72 0.63 -10.46
N GLU A 49 5.97 0.60 -11.78
CA GLU A 49 5.75 1.69 -12.72
C GLU A 49 4.28 2.04 -12.92
N ALA A 50 3.37 1.10 -12.66
CA ALA A 50 1.93 1.32 -12.73
C ALA A 50 1.35 1.83 -11.40
N CYS A 51 2.14 1.86 -10.33
CA CYS A 51 1.67 2.34 -9.04
C CYS A 51 1.53 3.87 -9.05
N VAL A 52 0.30 4.35 -9.13
CA VAL A 52 -0.05 5.78 -9.07
C VAL A 52 -0.22 6.30 -7.64
N TYR A 53 0.11 5.47 -6.65
CA TYR A 53 0.12 5.86 -5.23
C TYR A 53 -1.25 6.32 -4.68
N CYS A 54 -2.32 5.65 -5.13
CA CYS A 54 -3.73 5.99 -4.87
C CYS A 54 -4.33 5.53 -3.52
N ASP A 55 -3.52 4.98 -2.60
CA ASP A 55 -3.93 4.49 -1.26
C ASP A 55 -4.90 3.30 -1.14
N VAL A 56 -5.56 2.87 -2.21
CA VAL A 56 -6.58 1.80 -2.17
C VAL A 56 -6.09 0.53 -1.49
N CYS A 57 -4.88 0.07 -1.80
CA CYS A 57 -4.30 -1.14 -1.21
C CYS A 57 -4.01 -1.01 0.29
N GLU A 58 -3.69 0.18 0.79
CA GLU A 58 -3.55 0.45 2.23
C GLU A 58 -4.92 0.51 2.90
N THR A 59 -5.86 1.23 2.28
CA THR A 59 -7.20 1.48 2.85
C THR A 59 -8.01 0.18 3.02
N PHE A 60 -7.92 -0.75 2.08
CA PHE A 60 -8.71 -1.99 2.08
C PHE A 60 -7.95 -3.23 2.56
N CYS A 61 -6.74 -3.06 3.09
CA CYS A 61 -6.04 -4.17 3.73
C CYS A 61 -6.59 -4.36 5.16
N PRO A 62 -7.36 -5.44 5.43
CA PRO A 62 -7.96 -5.65 6.76
C PRO A 62 -6.88 -5.82 7.84
N GLU A 63 -5.74 -6.41 7.47
CA GLU A 63 -4.62 -6.66 8.37
C GLU A 63 -3.74 -5.43 8.59
N GLY A 64 -3.97 -4.32 7.87
CA GLY A 64 -3.06 -3.17 7.85
C GLY A 64 -1.63 -3.53 7.44
N ALA A 65 -1.47 -4.55 6.61
CA ALA A 65 -0.18 -5.06 6.14
C ALA A 65 0.46 -4.19 5.06
N ILE A 66 -0.31 -3.32 4.39
CA ILE A 66 0.19 -2.41 3.35
C ILE A 66 0.16 -0.99 3.89
N GLY A 67 1.25 -0.24 3.74
CA GLY A 67 1.33 1.14 4.21
C GLY A 67 2.20 2.04 3.34
N ARG A 68 1.79 3.30 3.22
CA ARG A 68 2.56 4.36 2.56
C ARG A 68 3.66 4.88 3.51
N PRO A 69 4.95 4.86 3.12
CA PRO A 69 6.07 5.21 4.02
C PRO A 69 6.11 6.67 4.50
N PHE A 70 5.32 7.58 3.91
CA PHE A 70 5.26 8.97 4.33
C PHE A 70 3.88 9.35 4.84
N ARG A 71 3.86 10.12 5.93
CA ARG A 71 2.68 10.77 6.47
C ARG A 71 2.82 12.27 6.25
N ILE A 72 1.89 12.86 5.51
CA ILE A 72 1.81 14.32 5.37
C ILE A 72 1.10 14.85 6.62
N VAL A 73 1.76 15.74 7.35
CA VAL A 73 1.19 16.44 8.50
C VAL A 73 1.33 17.93 8.22
N PHE A 74 0.21 18.66 8.25
CA PHE A 74 0.21 20.13 8.19
C PHE A 74 0.32 20.64 9.63
N ASN A 75 1.39 21.37 9.94
CA ASN A 75 1.67 21.93 11.27
C ASN A 75 0.62 23.01 11.60
N GLU A 76 -0.15 22.96 12.69
CA GLU A 76 0.28 23.20 14.09
C GLU A 76 -0.05 22.08 15.11
N ALA A 77 -0.67 20.97 14.71
CA ALA A 77 -1.12 19.92 15.64
C ALA A 77 -0.35 18.59 15.47
N LEU A 78 0.80 18.44 16.16
CA LEU A 78 1.56 17.18 16.25
C LEU A 78 1.10 16.24 17.38
N GLU A 79 -0.04 16.45 18.03
CA GLU A 79 -0.26 15.83 19.35
C GLU A 79 -1.09 14.54 19.40
N GLN A 80 -1.88 14.17 18.38
CA GLN A 80 -2.77 12.99 18.51
C GLN A 80 -2.79 12.14 17.25
N GLY A 81 -1.66 11.46 16.99
CA GLY A 81 -1.49 10.47 15.93
C GLY A 81 -2.19 9.14 16.19
N ASP A 82 -3.43 9.13 16.66
CA ASP A 82 -4.19 7.90 16.91
C ASP A 82 -4.93 7.41 15.65
N ARG A 83 -4.47 6.30 15.08
CA ARG A 83 -5.11 5.60 13.95
C ARG A 83 -6.49 5.03 14.27
N SER A 84 -6.86 4.91 15.56
CA SER A 84 -8.17 4.41 16.01
C SER A 84 -9.34 5.34 15.64
N LYS A 85 -9.05 6.62 15.35
CA LYS A 85 -10.06 7.63 15.06
C LYS A 85 -10.27 7.89 13.57
N ARG A 86 -9.82 7.02 12.64
CA ARG A 86 -10.34 7.10 11.27
C ARG A 86 -11.83 6.76 11.37
N PRO A 87 -12.77 7.70 11.20
CA PRO A 87 -14.17 7.32 11.10
C PRO A 87 -14.25 6.34 9.93
N GLY A 88 -14.81 5.16 10.19
CA GLY A 88 -15.13 4.24 9.11
C GLY A 88 -15.90 5.04 8.09
N ARG A 89 -15.35 5.16 6.87
CA ARG A 89 -16.08 5.74 5.75
C ARG A 89 -17.23 4.78 5.52
N ASP A 90 -18.36 5.09 6.13
CA ASP A 90 -19.64 4.47 5.82
C ASP A 90 -19.82 4.58 4.31
N MET A 91 -19.83 3.43 3.63
CA MET A 91 -20.05 3.33 2.19
C MET A 91 -21.47 2.82 1.92
N THR A 92 -22.40 3.06 2.84
CA THR A 92 -23.84 2.87 2.63
C THR A 92 -24.41 4.05 1.85
#